data_AF-A0A7G6YU81-F1
#
_entry.id   AF-A0A7G6YU81-F1
#
_cell.length_a   1.000
_cell.length_b   1.000
_cell.length_c   1.000
_cell.angle_alpha   90.00
_cell.angle_beta   90.00
_cell.angle_gamma   90.00
#
_symmetry.space_group_name_H-M   'P 1'
#
loop_
_entity.id
_entity.type
_entity.pdbx_description
1 polymer ?
#
loop_
_entity_poly.entity_id
_entity_poly.type
_entity_poly.pdbx_seq_one_letter_code
_entity_poly.pdbx_strand_id
1 'polypeptide(L)'
;MLAHQSTIFARLSQEFGGGAAFVDTATDDWHSLDCRSTLAAQFGVAGQRALFLLDEQGVVRWKTVVSPGQDLQSGQVLTALEALYASPVTADNEKAASGGLSRRTFVTATLAAAALLLLPGCGSSASDSHTVETAAAGTSSDQVPVVLTINGLSHQLQLDPRVALLDALRENLHLTGTKKGCDHGQCGACTVHLDGQSALSCLTLAVMSQGKNITTIEGLAQGDKLHPVQEAFLQHDAFQCGYCTPGQIMAAAALLQDPHTPTGSAVELREAMSGNLCRCAAYPNIIAAIQAVQRA
;
A
#
# COMPACT_ATOMS: atom_id res chain seq x y z
N MET A 1 26.28 -10.69 3.27
CA MET A 1 27.56 -9.97 3.50
C MET A 1 27.88 -9.14 2.27
N LEU A 2 27.64 -7.82 2.37
CA LEU A 2 28.33 -6.68 1.72
C LEU A 2 28.55 -6.71 0.18
N ALA A 3 27.61 -6.15 -0.61
CA ALA A 3 27.93 -5.70 -1.98
C ALA A 3 27.04 -4.59 -2.56
N HIS A 4 26.16 -3.97 -1.75
CA HIS A 4 25.45 -2.76 -2.15
C HIS A 4 25.45 -1.74 -1.00
N GLN A 5 26.65 -1.37 -0.55
CA GLN A 5 26.82 -0.01 -0.08
C GLN A 5 26.52 0.89 -1.27
N SER A 6 25.39 1.60 -1.21
CA SER A 6 24.87 2.36 -2.34
C SER A 6 25.91 3.39 -2.80
N THR A 7 25.97 3.65 -4.09
CA THR A 7 26.84 4.67 -4.69
C THR A 7 26.61 6.05 -4.07
N ILE A 8 25.42 6.27 -3.52
CA ILE A 8 25.03 7.43 -2.71
C ILE A 8 25.75 7.43 -1.35
N PHE A 9 25.77 6.30 -0.63
CA PHE A 9 26.47 6.15 0.65
C PHE A 9 27.99 6.38 0.52
N ALA A 10 28.63 5.86 -0.53
CA ALA A 10 30.06 6.05 -0.78
C ALA A 10 30.41 7.53 -1.10
N ARG A 11 29.52 8.24 -1.82
CA ARG A 11 29.68 9.66 -2.16
C ARG A 11 29.46 10.56 -0.95
N LEU A 12 28.43 10.28 -0.16
CA LEU A 12 28.14 10.99 1.08
C LEU A 12 29.25 10.74 2.14
N SER A 13 29.81 9.54 2.24
CA SER A 13 30.94 9.29 3.14
C SER A 13 32.23 10.03 2.72
N GLN A 14 32.43 10.30 1.42
CA GLN A 14 33.56 11.09 0.91
C GLN A 14 33.38 12.60 1.10
N GLU A 15 32.17 13.12 0.92
CA GLU A 15 31.87 14.57 1.09
C GLU A 15 31.69 14.97 2.56
N PHE A 16 31.20 14.06 3.42
CA PHE A 16 30.88 14.34 4.83
C PHE A 16 31.89 13.76 5.84
N GLY A 17 33.02 13.24 5.38
CA GLY A 17 34.19 12.92 6.21
C GLY A 17 33.89 12.05 7.43
N GLY A 18 33.47 10.80 7.22
CA GLY A 18 33.43 9.74 8.25
C GLY A 18 32.55 9.98 9.49
N GLY A 19 31.80 11.09 9.53
CA GLY A 19 30.97 11.48 10.66
C GLY A 19 29.65 12.04 10.17
N ALA A 20 28.78 11.17 9.63
CA ALA A 20 27.39 11.45 9.27
C ALA A 20 26.46 10.40 9.93
N ALA A 21 25.28 10.81 10.41
CA ALA A 21 24.22 9.89 10.85
C ALA A 21 23.05 9.99 9.88
N PHE A 22 22.67 8.86 9.31
CA PHE A 22 21.53 8.70 8.41
C PHE A 22 20.53 7.76 9.07
N VAL A 23 19.24 8.00 8.85
CA VAL A 23 18.22 7.00 9.14
C VAL A 23 18.00 6.20 7.86
N ASP A 24 18.49 4.97 7.85
CA ASP A 24 18.08 3.98 6.86
C ASP A 24 16.81 3.31 7.39
N THR A 25 15.66 3.71 6.87
CA THR A 25 14.36 3.19 7.29
C THR A 25 14.16 1.71 6.93
N ALA A 26 15.11 1.08 6.23
CA ALA A 26 15.07 -0.33 5.90
C ALA A 26 15.73 -1.27 6.94
N THR A 27 16.53 -0.74 7.89
CA THR A 27 17.39 -1.58 8.75
C THR A 27 17.28 -1.37 10.27
N ASP A 28 16.54 -0.37 10.75
CA ASP A 28 16.36 -0.08 12.21
C ASP A 28 17.67 0.17 13.00
N ASP A 29 18.81 0.39 12.34
CA ASP A 29 20.10 0.63 12.98
C ASP A 29 20.40 2.13 13.14
N TRP A 30 20.86 2.52 14.34
CA TRP A 30 21.19 3.91 14.70
C TRP A 30 22.70 4.13 14.72
N HIS A 31 23.20 5.09 13.94
CA HIS A 31 24.58 5.58 14.05
C HIS A 31 24.61 7.01 14.61
N SER A 32 25.49 7.29 15.57
CA SER A 32 25.60 8.59 16.25
C SER A 32 26.72 9.45 15.67
N LEU A 33 26.42 10.73 15.45
CA LEU A 33 27.39 11.78 15.15
C LEU A 33 28.16 12.24 16.39
N ASP A 34 29.42 12.64 16.20
CA ASP A 34 30.10 13.51 17.16
C ASP A 34 29.52 14.92 17.04
N CYS A 35 28.84 15.37 18.10
CA CYS A 35 28.18 16.68 18.16
C CYS A 35 29.17 17.86 18.13
N ARG A 36 30.49 17.61 18.12
CA ARG A 36 31.55 18.63 18.13
C ARG A 36 32.21 18.87 16.77
N SER A 37 31.70 18.29 15.69
CA SER A 37 32.29 18.45 14.35
C SER A 37 32.08 19.85 13.75
N THR A 38 32.98 20.27 12.85
CA THR A 38 32.85 21.50 12.04
C THR A 38 31.56 21.52 11.21
N LEU A 39 31.06 20.34 10.84
CA LEU A 39 29.80 20.15 10.13
C LEU A 39 28.58 20.51 10.99
N ALA A 40 28.56 20.11 12.27
CA ALA A 40 27.50 20.49 13.19
C ALA A 40 27.44 22.01 13.41
N ALA A 41 28.60 22.68 13.37
CA ALA A 41 28.68 24.14 13.42
C ALA A 41 28.10 24.80 12.15
N GLN A 42 28.38 24.25 10.96
CA GLN A 42 27.86 24.76 9.68
C GLN A 42 26.32 24.79 9.62
N PHE A 43 25.67 23.80 10.22
CA PHE A 43 24.20 23.73 10.30
C PHE A 43 23.63 24.27 11.61
N GLY A 44 24.45 24.89 12.46
CA GLY A 44 24.02 25.53 13.72
C GLY A 44 23.43 24.55 14.75
N VAL A 45 23.90 23.30 14.78
CA VAL A 45 23.45 22.24 15.70
C VAL A 45 24.59 21.65 16.54
N ALA A 46 25.69 22.39 16.67
CA ALA A 46 26.84 21.98 17.47
C ALA A 46 26.41 21.67 18.93
N GLY A 47 26.83 20.51 19.44
CA GLY A 47 26.48 20.01 20.76
C GLY A 47 25.06 19.46 20.90
N GLN A 48 24.27 19.39 19.81
CA GLN A 48 22.86 19.03 19.83
C GLN A 48 22.56 17.82 18.92
N ARG A 49 21.49 17.08 19.22
CA ARG A 49 20.94 16.05 18.33
C ARG A 49 19.97 16.71 17.36
N ALA A 50 20.09 16.41 16.07
CA ALA A 50 19.22 16.96 15.05
C ALA A 50 18.78 15.89 14.05
N LEU A 51 17.59 16.05 13.51
CA LEU A 51 17.06 15.30 12.38
C LEU A 51 17.23 16.14 11.12
N PHE A 52 17.65 15.51 10.04
CA PHE A 52 17.79 16.14 8.73
C PHE A 52 16.94 15.39 7.72
N LEU A 53 16.33 16.15 6.82
CA LEU A 53 15.60 15.63 5.67
C LEU A 53 16.34 16.03 4.41
N LEU A 54 16.65 15.07 3.56
CA LEU A 54 17.37 15.26 2.31
C LEU A 54 16.45 14.94 1.13
N ASP A 55 16.67 15.61 0.00
CA ASP A 55 16.02 15.25 -1.28
C ASP A 55 16.74 14.06 -1.97
N GLU A 56 16.23 13.66 -3.13
CA GLU A 56 16.81 12.59 -3.97
C GLU A 56 18.21 12.93 -4.50
N GLN A 57 18.61 14.21 -4.47
CA GLN A 57 19.93 14.68 -4.88
C GLN A 57 20.92 14.81 -3.70
N GLY A 58 20.50 14.48 -2.47
CA GLY A 58 21.33 14.55 -1.27
C GLY A 58 21.45 15.96 -0.66
N VAL A 59 20.56 16.89 -1.01
CA VAL A 59 20.53 18.25 -0.47
C VAL A 59 19.61 18.30 0.74
N VAL A 60 20.09 18.87 1.85
CA VAL A 60 19.28 19.09 3.06
C VAL A 60 18.15 20.07 2.75
N ARG A 61 16.91 19.59 2.81
CA ARG A 61 15.68 20.38 2.62
C ARG A 61 15.09 20.90 3.92
N TRP A 62 15.33 20.19 5.02
CA TRP A 62 14.79 20.57 6.32
C TRP A 62 15.65 20.03 7.46
N LYS A 63 15.64 20.72 8.60
CA LYS A 63 16.30 20.28 9.83
C LYS A 63 15.50 20.64 11.07
N THR A 64 15.60 19.83 12.11
CA THR A 64 15.13 20.19 13.45
C THR A 64 16.03 19.63 14.53
N VAL A 65 16.11 20.31 15.68
CA VAL A 65 16.82 19.81 16.87
C VAL A 65 15.85 18.98 17.70
N VAL A 66 16.29 17.82 18.17
CA VAL A 66 15.48 16.89 18.96
C VAL A 66 16.18 16.57 20.27
N SER A 67 15.43 16.61 21.37
CA SER A 67 15.93 16.14 22.66
C SER A 67 15.78 14.62 22.78
N PRO A 68 16.61 13.92 23.57
CA PRO A 68 16.41 12.49 23.82
C PRO A 68 15.02 12.21 24.39
N GLY A 69 14.29 11.27 23.78
CA GLY A 69 12.93 10.88 24.21
C GLY A 69 11.82 11.87 23.85
N GLN A 70 12.11 12.90 23.04
CA GLN A 70 11.11 13.84 22.55
C GLN A 70 10.53 13.35 21.22
N ASP A 71 9.22 13.11 21.19
CA ASP A 71 8.50 12.84 19.94
C ASP A 71 8.42 14.10 19.07
N LEU A 72 8.47 13.89 17.75
CA LEU A 72 8.24 14.96 16.78
C LEU A 72 6.79 15.41 16.86
N GLN A 73 6.57 16.71 17.02
CA GLN A 73 5.21 17.24 16.99
C GLN A 73 4.66 17.18 15.57
N SER A 74 3.36 16.94 15.42
CA SER A 74 2.70 16.81 14.12
C SER A 74 2.94 18.03 13.20
N GLY A 75 3.09 19.23 13.77
CA GLY A 75 3.46 20.43 13.02
C GLY A 75 4.87 20.37 12.42
N GLN A 76 5.85 19.80 13.13
CA GLN A 76 7.22 19.64 12.65
C GLN A 76 7.28 18.62 11.50
N VAL A 77 6.48 17.56 11.58
CA VAL A 77 6.35 16.55 10.52
C VAL A 77 5.72 17.16 9.27
N LEU A 78 4.67 17.99 9.43
CA LEU A 78 4.03 18.66 8.31
C LEU A 78 4.99 19.63 7.60
N THR A 79 5.73 20.44 8.36
CA THR A 79 6.73 21.36 7.78
C THR A 79 7.87 20.62 7.08
N ALA A 80 8.28 19.46 7.60
CA ALA A 80 9.27 18.61 6.96
C ALA A 80 8.75 18.08 5.59
N LEU A 81 7.50 17.62 5.55
CA LEU A 81 6.86 17.15 4.32
C LEU A 81 6.65 18.30 3.31
N GLU A 82 6.20 19.47 3.75
CA GLU A 82 6.04 20.65 2.89
C GLU A 82 7.38 21.08 2.25
N ALA A 83 8.50 20.94 2.97
CA ALA A 83 9.84 21.25 2.47
C ALA A 83 10.36 20.27 1.40
N LEU A 84 9.82 19.05 1.30
CA LEU A 84 10.12 18.11 0.21
C LEU A 84 9.43 18.50 -1.10
N TYR A 85 8.27 19.16 -1.01
CA TYR A 85 7.44 19.51 -2.16
C TYR A 85 7.56 20.99 -2.58
N ALA A 86 8.33 21.81 -1.85
CA ALA A 86 8.62 23.18 -2.23
C ALA A 86 9.85 23.27 -3.16
N SER A 87 9.78 24.18 -4.16
CA SER A 87 10.94 24.57 -4.97
C SER A 87 12.12 25.03 -4.07
N PRO A 88 13.39 24.82 -4.48
CA PRO A 88 14.54 25.06 -3.62
C PRO A 88 14.57 26.51 -3.10
N VAL A 89 14.67 26.66 -1.78
CA VAL A 89 14.83 27.95 -1.11
C VAL A 89 16.30 28.35 -1.19
N THR A 90 16.62 29.40 -1.95
CA THR A 90 17.89 30.12 -1.84
C THR A 90 17.77 31.21 -0.76
N ALA A 91 18.92 31.71 -0.28
CA ALA A 91 19.05 32.63 0.85
C ALA A 91 18.34 34.00 0.72
N ASP A 92 17.62 34.26 -0.37
CA ASP A 92 17.06 35.58 -0.70
C ASP A 92 15.54 35.71 -0.50
N ASN A 93 14.83 34.66 -0.06
CA ASN A 93 13.36 34.71 0.07
C ASN A 93 12.83 34.78 1.52
N GLU A 94 13.40 35.66 2.32
CA GLU A 94 12.79 36.15 3.57
C GLU A 94 12.07 37.49 3.33
N LYS A 95 10.87 37.46 2.71
CA LYS A 95 9.76 38.43 2.91
C LYS A 95 8.69 38.29 1.81
N ALA A 96 7.77 37.35 1.97
CA ALA A 96 6.41 37.45 1.44
C ALA A 96 5.53 36.33 1.99
N ALA A 97 5.12 36.42 3.25
CA ALA A 97 4.00 35.64 3.79
C ALA A 97 3.11 36.56 4.61
N SER A 98 2.43 37.48 3.94
CA SER A 98 1.30 38.21 4.51
C SER A 98 0.09 38.08 3.59
N GLY A 99 -0.94 37.37 4.08
CA GLY A 99 -2.30 37.54 3.59
C GLY A 99 -2.87 36.38 2.79
N GLY A 100 -3.26 35.30 3.46
CA GLY A 100 -4.19 34.31 2.93
C GLY A 100 -4.89 33.58 4.07
N LEU A 101 -6.21 33.71 4.18
CA LEU A 101 -6.98 32.94 5.17
C LEU A 101 -6.91 31.45 4.82
N SER A 102 -6.37 30.65 5.73
CA SER A 102 -6.34 29.18 5.59
C SER A 102 -7.74 28.59 5.70
N ARG A 103 -7.99 27.49 4.96
CA ARG A 103 -9.22 26.66 5.06
C ARG A 103 -9.57 26.31 6.51
N ARG A 104 -8.56 26.16 7.37
CA ARG A 104 -8.74 25.87 8.79
C ARG A 104 -9.41 27.03 9.55
N THR A 105 -9.07 28.28 9.22
CA THR A 105 -9.67 29.49 9.82
C THR A 105 -11.14 29.65 9.39
N PHE A 106 -11.48 29.25 8.16
CA PHE A 106 -12.87 29.24 7.65
C PHE A 106 -13.74 28.17 8.35
N VAL A 107 -13.21 26.97 8.55
CA VAL A 107 -13.93 25.87 9.23
C VAL A 107 -14.12 26.17 10.72
N THR A 108 -13.14 26.79 11.39
CA THR A 108 -13.29 27.20 12.79
C THR A 108 -14.28 28.35 12.98
N ALA A 109 -14.37 29.28 12.02
CA ALA A 109 -15.31 30.39 12.09
C ALA A 109 -16.78 29.95 11.87
N THR A 110 -17.01 28.92 11.05
CA THR A 110 -18.36 28.39 10.79
C THR A 110 -18.91 27.53 11.93
N LEU A 111 -18.04 26.79 12.65
CA LEU A 111 -18.45 26.01 13.83
C LEU A 111 -18.80 26.89 15.05
N ALA A 112 -18.17 28.06 15.20
CA ALA A 112 -18.49 28.99 16.29
C ALA A 112 -19.86 29.68 16.12
N ALA A 113 -20.33 29.86 14.88
CA ALA A 113 -21.63 30.47 14.59
C ALA A 113 -22.81 29.52 14.88
N ALA A 114 -22.62 28.20 14.77
CA ALA A 114 -23.66 27.22 15.08
C ALA A 114 -23.88 27.00 16.59
N ALA A 115 -22.87 27.29 17.41
CA ALA A 115 -22.94 27.12 18.86
C ALA A 115 -23.74 28.21 19.61
N LEU A 116 -24.06 29.33 18.94
CA LEU A 116 -24.86 30.42 19.53
C LEU A 116 -26.38 30.26 19.38
N LEU A 117 -26.86 29.19 18.74
CA LEU A 117 -28.30 28.90 18.56
C LEU A 117 -28.83 27.78 19.49
N LEU A 118 -28.04 27.31 20.46
CA LEU A 118 -28.41 26.24 21.40
C LEU A 118 -28.50 26.71 22.85
N LEU A 119 -29.26 27.78 23.11
CA LEU A 119 -29.83 28.03 24.43
C LEU A 119 -31.32 27.62 24.41
N PRO A 120 -31.70 26.46 24.98
CA PRO A 120 -33.09 26.20 25.31
C PRO A 120 -33.40 26.85 26.66
N GLY A 121 -34.23 27.90 26.62
CA GLY A 121 -35.04 28.27 27.77
C GLY A 121 -36.00 27.14 28.14
N CYS A 122 -36.28 26.98 29.43
CA CYS A 122 -37.26 26.05 29.96
C CYS A 122 -38.61 26.20 29.23
N GLY A 123 -39.06 25.10 28.61
CA GLY A 123 -40.40 24.96 28.06
C GLY A 123 -40.76 23.48 27.98
N SER A 124 -41.77 23.09 28.76
CA SER A 124 -42.21 21.73 29.01
C SER A 124 -42.85 21.00 27.81
N SER A 125 -42.78 19.65 27.91
CA SER A 125 -43.77 18.64 27.50
C SER A 125 -44.26 18.60 26.04
N ALA A 126 -43.97 17.49 25.36
CA ALA A 126 -45.00 16.50 25.02
C ALA A 126 -44.36 15.18 24.59
N SER A 127 -44.98 14.10 25.07
CA SER A 127 -44.72 12.70 24.76
C SER A 127 -45.12 12.40 23.32
N ASP A 128 -44.21 11.82 22.53
CA ASP A 128 -44.60 11.00 21.38
C ASP A 128 -43.86 9.67 21.43
N SER A 129 -44.66 8.62 21.42
CA SER A 129 -44.27 7.22 21.53
C SER A 129 -43.91 6.73 20.13
N HIS A 130 -42.63 6.77 19.79
CA HIS A 130 -42.13 6.00 18.65
C HIS A 130 -41.96 4.54 19.10
N THR A 131 -42.95 3.73 18.74
CA THR A 131 -42.79 2.29 18.57
C THR A 131 -41.58 2.05 17.67
N VAL A 132 -40.52 1.47 18.23
CA VAL A 132 -39.40 0.95 17.45
C VAL A 132 -39.92 -0.29 16.73
N GLU A 133 -40.49 -0.06 15.55
CA GLU A 133 -40.66 -1.08 14.54
C GLU A 133 -39.26 -1.59 14.21
N THR A 134 -38.99 -2.84 14.60
CA THR A 134 -37.75 -3.52 14.23
C THR A 134 -37.79 -3.63 12.72
N ALA A 135 -37.10 -2.72 12.04
CA ALA A 135 -36.91 -2.78 10.60
C ALA A 135 -36.20 -4.09 10.29
N ALA A 136 -36.98 -5.10 9.91
CA ALA A 136 -36.49 -6.22 9.16
C ALA A 136 -35.76 -5.63 7.96
N ALA A 137 -34.43 -5.76 7.94
CA ALA A 137 -33.59 -5.29 6.85
C ALA A 137 -34.16 -5.87 5.55
N GLY A 138 -34.77 -4.99 4.74
CA GLY A 138 -35.48 -5.34 3.54
C GLY A 138 -34.57 -6.07 2.57
N THR A 139 -34.82 -7.35 2.39
CA THR A 139 -34.25 -8.16 1.32
C THR A 139 -35.18 -8.08 0.11
N SER A 140 -35.00 -7.03 -0.67
CA SER A 140 -35.27 -7.08 -2.10
C SER A 140 -33.98 -6.72 -2.81
N SER A 141 -33.07 -7.69 -2.95
CA SER A 141 -31.93 -7.51 -3.85
C SER A 141 -32.50 -7.48 -5.26
N ASP A 142 -32.51 -6.31 -5.91
CA ASP A 142 -32.68 -6.24 -7.35
C ASP A 142 -31.46 -6.90 -7.98
N GLN A 143 -31.59 -8.21 -8.20
CA GLN A 143 -30.59 -9.02 -8.89
C GLN A 143 -30.56 -8.56 -10.35
N VAL A 144 -29.37 -8.31 -10.87
CA VAL A 144 -29.16 -7.93 -12.28
C VAL A 144 -28.55 -9.10 -13.04
N PRO A 145 -28.88 -9.26 -14.34
CA PRO A 145 -28.20 -10.21 -15.21
C PRO A 145 -26.75 -9.79 -15.45
N VAL A 146 -25.84 -10.75 -15.29
CA VAL A 146 -24.39 -10.58 -15.48
C VAL A 146 -23.85 -11.75 -16.31
N VAL A 147 -23.08 -11.46 -17.36
CA VAL A 147 -22.36 -12.48 -18.13
C VAL A 147 -20.85 -12.34 -17.91
N LEU A 148 -20.23 -13.37 -17.34
CA LEU A 148 -18.79 -13.41 -17.06
C LEU A 148 -18.12 -14.47 -17.92
N THR A 149 -16.98 -14.13 -18.53
CA THR A 149 -16.13 -15.10 -19.23
C THR A 149 -14.99 -15.50 -18.31
N ILE A 150 -15.04 -16.70 -17.74
CA ILE A 150 -14.09 -17.21 -16.73
C ILE A 150 -13.41 -18.47 -17.26
N ASN A 151 -12.07 -18.47 -17.27
CA ASN A 151 -11.25 -19.57 -17.77
C ASN A 151 -11.68 -20.05 -19.18
N GLY A 152 -12.11 -19.11 -20.04
CA GLY A 152 -12.60 -19.38 -21.40
C GLY A 152 -14.07 -19.83 -21.51
N LEU A 153 -14.79 -19.97 -20.39
CA LEU A 153 -16.19 -20.37 -20.36
C LEU A 153 -17.11 -19.19 -20.02
N SER A 154 -18.26 -19.10 -20.70
CA SER A 154 -19.26 -18.06 -20.43
C SER A 154 -20.24 -18.52 -19.34
N HIS A 155 -20.41 -17.69 -18.32
CA HIS A 155 -21.31 -17.92 -17.18
C HIS A 155 -22.36 -16.82 -17.13
N GLN A 156 -23.64 -17.20 -17.14
CA GLN A 156 -24.77 -16.29 -16.97
C GLN A 156 -25.28 -16.37 -15.54
N LEU A 157 -25.35 -15.23 -14.86
CA LEU A 157 -25.67 -15.13 -13.44
C LEU A 157 -26.71 -14.04 -13.19
N GLN A 158 -27.53 -14.24 -12.16
CA GLN A 158 -28.33 -13.17 -11.54
C GLN A 158 -27.61 -12.79 -10.24
N LEU A 159 -27.09 -11.57 -10.15
CA LEU A 159 -26.28 -11.11 -9.01
C LEU A 159 -26.81 -9.80 -8.43
N ASP A 160 -26.71 -9.62 -7.12
CA ASP A 160 -26.82 -8.30 -6.51
C ASP A 160 -25.65 -7.43 -7.04
N PRO A 161 -25.89 -6.18 -7.49
CA PRO A 161 -24.85 -5.33 -8.06
C PRO A 161 -23.63 -5.10 -7.16
N ARG A 162 -23.78 -5.31 -5.84
CA ARG A 162 -22.73 -5.14 -4.84
C ARG A 162 -21.82 -6.37 -4.69
N VAL A 163 -22.15 -7.49 -5.33
CA VAL A 163 -21.35 -8.71 -5.25
C VAL A 163 -19.97 -8.46 -5.83
N ALA A 164 -18.94 -8.64 -4.99
CA ALA A 164 -17.55 -8.64 -5.43
C ALA A 164 -17.30 -9.83 -6.36
N LEU A 165 -16.39 -9.66 -7.33
CA LEU A 165 -15.97 -10.72 -8.25
C LEU A 165 -15.46 -11.95 -7.46
N LEU A 166 -14.77 -11.71 -6.35
CA LEU A 166 -14.34 -12.78 -5.45
C LEU A 166 -15.50 -13.69 -5.00
N ASP A 167 -16.60 -13.09 -4.58
CA ASP A 167 -17.76 -13.83 -4.06
C ASP A 167 -18.57 -14.47 -5.19
N ALA A 168 -18.67 -13.80 -6.34
CA ALA A 168 -19.25 -14.42 -7.54
C ALA A 168 -18.49 -15.70 -7.95
N LEU A 169 -17.15 -15.67 -7.92
CA LEU A 169 -16.33 -16.84 -8.24
C LEU A 169 -16.56 -17.99 -7.24
N ARG A 170 -16.50 -17.68 -5.95
CA ARG A 170 -16.46 -18.70 -4.90
C ARG A 170 -17.84 -19.23 -4.53
N GLU A 171 -18.78 -18.34 -4.30
CA GLU A 171 -20.04 -18.66 -3.65
C GLU A 171 -21.14 -18.93 -4.70
N ASN A 172 -21.11 -18.23 -5.84
CA ASN A 172 -22.07 -18.46 -6.93
C ASN A 172 -21.60 -19.50 -7.96
N LEU A 173 -20.30 -19.54 -8.27
CA LEU A 173 -19.74 -20.44 -9.30
C LEU A 173 -18.94 -21.62 -8.75
N HIS A 174 -18.68 -21.64 -7.44
CA HIS A 174 -17.92 -22.70 -6.77
C HIS A 174 -16.48 -22.90 -7.29
N LEU A 175 -15.91 -21.87 -7.93
CA LEU A 175 -14.49 -21.75 -8.26
C LEU A 175 -13.76 -21.23 -7.01
N THR A 176 -13.52 -22.15 -6.09
CA THR A 176 -13.05 -21.84 -4.73
C THR A 176 -11.53 -21.65 -4.62
N GLY A 177 -10.78 -21.77 -5.72
CA GLY A 177 -9.33 -21.60 -5.79
C GLY A 177 -8.90 -20.21 -5.36
N THR A 178 -9.54 -19.15 -5.87
CA THR A 178 -9.33 -17.77 -5.39
C THR A 178 -9.77 -17.63 -3.93
N LYS A 179 -8.95 -17.02 -3.07
CA LYS A 179 -9.18 -17.02 -1.62
C LYS A 179 -9.57 -15.65 -1.07
N LYS A 180 -10.47 -15.65 -0.09
CA LYS A 180 -10.81 -14.49 0.74
C LYS A 180 -9.91 -14.48 1.98
N GLY A 181 -8.89 -13.63 1.97
CA GLY A 181 -7.98 -13.45 3.13
C GLY A 181 -8.38 -12.29 4.04
N CYS A 182 -8.62 -11.12 3.44
CA CYS A 182 -8.91 -9.88 4.18
C CYS A 182 -10.17 -9.14 3.71
N ASP A 183 -10.63 -9.35 2.47
CA ASP A 183 -11.74 -8.62 1.83
C ASP A 183 -11.58 -7.08 1.74
N HIS A 184 -10.37 -6.57 1.95
CA HIS A 184 -10.07 -5.12 1.97
C HIS A 184 -8.81 -4.77 1.15
N GLY A 185 -8.39 -5.65 0.23
CA GLY A 185 -7.25 -5.41 -0.66
C GLY A 185 -5.86 -5.44 -0.02
N GLN A 186 -5.73 -5.95 1.21
CA GLN A 186 -4.49 -5.90 1.99
C GLN A 186 -3.55 -7.09 1.78
N CYS A 187 -4.05 -8.23 1.29
CA CYS A 187 -3.27 -9.49 1.34
C CYS A 187 -2.94 -10.16 0.00
N GLY A 188 -3.58 -9.77 -1.11
CA GLY A 188 -3.36 -10.39 -2.43
C GLY A 188 -3.84 -11.84 -2.58
N ALA A 189 -4.42 -12.48 -1.55
CA ALA A 189 -4.91 -13.87 -1.66
C ALA A 189 -6.03 -14.05 -2.71
N CYS A 190 -6.69 -12.94 -3.08
CA CYS A 190 -7.78 -12.88 -4.04
C CYS A 190 -7.34 -12.48 -5.47
N THR A 191 -6.04 -12.46 -5.75
CA THR A 191 -5.53 -12.06 -7.07
C THR A 191 -6.05 -13.00 -8.16
N VAL A 192 -6.60 -12.41 -9.21
CA VAL A 192 -7.02 -13.06 -10.47
C VAL A 192 -6.44 -12.26 -11.64
N HIS A 193 -6.56 -12.74 -12.87
CA HIS A 193 -6.28 -11.93 -14.05
C HIS A 193 -7.56 -11.41 -14.68
N LEU A 194 -7.58 -10.13 -15.02
CA LEU A 194 -8.58 -9.50 -15.88
C LEU A 194 -7.85 -9.04 -17.15
N ASP A 195 -8.20 -9.63 -18.30
CA ASP A 195 -7.56 -9.35 -19.59
C ASP A 195 -6.02 -9.51 -19.52
N GLY A 196 -5.56 -10.53 -18.80
CA GLY A 196 -4.14 -10.84 -18.59
C GLY A 196 -3.44 -10.00 -17.51
N GLN A 197 -4.12 -9.00 -16.91
CA GLN A 197 -3.55 -8.14 -15.87
C GLN A 197 -3.98 -8.59 -14.47
N SER A 198 -3.06 -8.58 -13.51
CA SER A 198 -3.40 -8.88 -12.10
C SER A 198 -4.39 -7.87 -11.52
N ALA A 199 -5.42 -8.38 -10.85
CA ALA A 199 -6.42 -7.55 -10.15
C ALA A 199 -6.86 -8.20 -8.83
N LEU A 200 -7.21 -7.36 -7.86
CA LEU A 200 -7.79 -7.80 -6.58
C LEU A 200 -9.29 -8.02 -6.76
N SER A 201 -9.72 -9.28 -6.81
CA SER A 201 -11.14 -9.62 -7.04
C SER A 201 -12.06 -9.20 -5.88
N CYS A 202 -11.55 -9.03 -4.66
CA CYS A 202 -12.35 -8.51 -3.53
C CYS A 202 -12.71 -7.03 -3.67
N LEU A 203 -11.94 -6.25 -4.43
CA LEU A 203 -12.19 -4.83 -4.67
C LEU A 203 -12.77 -4.56 -6.07
N THR A 204 -13.17 -5.61 -6.77
CA THR A 204 -13.76 -5.53 -8.12
C THR A 204 -15.19 -6.01 -8.04
N LEU A 205 -16.16 -5.24 -8.52
CA LEU A 205 -17.55 -5.72 -8.62
C LEU A 205 -17.71 -6.69 -9.79
N ALA A 206 -18.49 -7.76 -9.60
CA ALA A 206 -18.76 -8.75 -10.64
C ALA A 206 -19.40 -8.09 -11.88
N VAL A 207 -20.35 -7.18 -11.67
CA VAL A 207 -21.03 -6.42 -12.75
C VAL A 207 -20.06 -5.60 -13.61
N MET A 208 -18.96 -5.12 -13.03
CA MET A 208 -17.93 -4.32 -13.74
C MET A 208 -16.94 -5.19 -14.53
N SER A 209 -17.02 -6.52 -14.37
CA SER A 209 -16.12 -7.47 -15.03
C SER A 209 -16.74 -8.07 -16.30
N GLN A 210 -17.96 -7.67 -16.67
CA GLN A 210 -18.58 -8.07 -17.93
C GLN A 210 -17.75 -7.60 -19.12
N GLY A 211 -17.64 -8.47 -20.13
CA GLY A 211 -16.84 -8.22 -21.33
C GLY A 211 -15.33 -8.42 -21.17
N LYS A 212 -14.85 -8.70 -19.95
CA LYS A 212 -13.44 -9.03 -19.69
C LYS A 212 -13.22 -10.53 -19.68
N ASN A 213 -12.01 -10.95 -20.02
CA ASN A 213 -11.56 -12.33 -19.82
C ASN A 213 -10.99 -12.48 -18.41
N ILE A 214 -11.62 -13.35 -17.61
CA ILE A 214 -11.25 -13.59 -16.22
C ILE A 214 -10.49 -14.91 -16.15
N THR A 215 -9.25 -14.90 -15.67
CA THR A 215 -8.48 -16.12 -15.41
C THR A 215 -8.28 -16.27 -13.91
N THR A 216 -8.56 -17.46 -13.40
CA THR A 216 -8.36 -17.87 -12.00
C THR A 216 -7.26 -18.93 -11.90
N ILE A 217 -6.89 -19.35 -10.69
CA ILE A 217 -5.86 -20.38 -10.49
C ILE A 217 -6.22 -21.71 -11.19
N GLU A 218 -7.52 -22.04 -11.23
CA GLU A 218 -8.06 -23.21 -11.90
C GLU A 218 -7.86 -23.16 -13.42
N GLY A 219 -7.75 -21.96 -14.00
CA GLY A 219 -7.59 -21.74 -15.43
C GLY A 219 -6.14 -21.77 -15.93
N LEU A 220 -5.14 -21.88 -15.06
CA LEU A 220 -3.73 -21.86 -15.48
C LEU A 220 -3.25 -23.22 -16.03
N ALA A 221 -3.74 -24.33 -15.47
CA ALA A 221 -3.35 -25.66 -15.92
C ALA A 221 -4.08 -26.07 -17.20
N GLN A 222 -3.43 -26.87 -18.04
CA GLN A 222 -4.04 -27.44 -19.25
C GLN A 222 -4.22 -28.95 -19.05
N GLY A 223 -5.39 -29.34 -18.54
CA GLY A 223 -5.63 -30.72 -18.08
C GLY A 223 -4.66 -31.08 -16.95
N ASP A 224 -3.92 -32.17 -17.11
CA ASP A 224 -2.94 -32.63 -16.11
C ASP A 224 -1.58 -31.90 -16.19
N LYS A 225 -1.41 -30.99 -17.16
CA LYS A 225 -0.18 -30.23 -17.32
C LYS A 225 -0.22 -28.94 -16.51
N LEU A 226 0.60 -28.87 -15.47
CA LEU A 226 0.79 -27.67 -14.66
C LEU A 226 1.38 -26.52 -15.48
N HIS A 227 0.97 -25.29 -15.15
CA HIS A 227 1.62 -24.08 -15.61
C HIS A 227 3.06 -24.02 -15.08
N PRO A 228 4.05 -23.47 -15.82
CA PRO A 228 5.44 -23.41 -15.37
C PRO A 228 5.63 -22.81 -13.97
N VAL A 229 4.83 -21.81 -13.60
CA VAL A 229 4.82 -21.23 -12.24
C VAL A 229 4.28 -22.21 -11.20
N GLN A 230 3.22 -22.97 -11.51
CA GLN A 230 2.68 -23.99 -10.59
C GLN A 230 3.71 -25.10 -10.35
N GLU A 231 4.36 -25.57 -11.42
CA GLU A 231 5.42 -26.58 -11.35
C GLU A 231 6.60 -26.06 -10.51
N ALA A 232 7.08 -24.84 -10.77
CA ALA A 232 8.17 -24.26 -9.99
C ALA A 232 7.81 -24.09 -8.51
N PHE A 233 6.57 -23.71 -8.19
CA PHE A 233 6.13 -23.61 -6.80
C PHE A 233 6.15 -24.97 -6.09
N LEU A 234 5.80 -26.05 -6.80
CA LEU A 234 5.89 -27.41 -6.29
C LEU A 234 7.35 -27.83 -6.05
N GLN A 235 8.22 -27.64 -7.05
CA GLN A 235 9.62 -28.07 -6.99
C GLN A 235 10.44 -27.33 -5.92
N HIS A 236 10.08 -26.09 -5.63
CA HIS A 236 10.79 -25.25 -4.67
C HIS A 236 10.14 -25.20 -3.28
N ASP A 237 9.10 -25.99 -3.02
CA ASP A 237 8.34 -25.95 -1.76
C ASP A 237 7.89 -24.51 -1.42
N ALA A 238 7.34 -23.82 -2.42
CA ALA A 238 6.97 -22.41 -2.35
C ALA A 238 5.60 -22.17 -1.70
N PHE A 239 5.17 -23.07 -0.82
CA PHE A 239 3.93 -22.98 -0.05
C PHE A 239 3.99 -23.88 1.18
N GLN A 240 3.06 -23.66 2.11
CA GLN A 240 2.86 -24.56 3.26
C GLN A 240 1.37 -24.81 3.46
N CYS A 241 0.65 -23.92 4.17
CA CYS A 241 -0.80 -24.07 4.38
C CYS A 241 -1.63 -23.98 3.08
N GLY A 242 -1.03 -23.53 1.98
CA GLY A 242 -1.65 -23.45 0.67
C GLY A 242 -2.60 -22.25 0.46
N TYR A 243 -2.94 -21.50 1.51
CA TYR A 243 -4.01 -20.49 1.43
C TYR A 243 -3.65 -19.28 0.56
N CYS A 244 -2.44 -18.74 0.68
CA CYS A 244 -1.99 -17.63 -0.18
C CYS A 244 -1.55 -18.10 -1.58
N THR A 245 -1.32 -19.39 -1.76
CA THR A 245 -0.67 -19.96 -2.94
C THR A 245 -1.37 -19.63 -4.26
N PRO A 246 -2.72 -19.69 -4.38
CA PRO A 246 -3.42 -19.23 -5.57
C PRO A 246 -3.08 -17.79 -5.95
N GLY A 247 -3.20 -16.86 -5.00
CA GLY A 247 -2.89 -15.45 -5.24
C GLY A 247 -1.42 -15.21 -5.61
N GLN A 248 -0.49 -15.91 -4.93
CA GLN A 248 0.94 -15.85 -5.23
C GLN A 248 1.26 -16.32 -6.66
N ILE A 249 0.69 -17.45 -7.07
CA ILE A 249 0.90 -18.00 -8.42
C ILE A 249 0.30 -17.06 -9.48
N MET A 250 -0.91 -16.54 -9.25
CA MET A 250 -1.55 -15.61 -10.18
C MET A 250 -0.72 -14.32 -10.32
N ALA A 251 -0.27 -13.73 -9.21
CA ALA A 251 0.59 -12.55 -9.25
C ALA A 251 1.91 -12.81 -9.99
N ALA A 252 2.58 -13.92 -9.69
CA ALA A 252 3.82 -14.32 -10.36
C ALA A 252 3.63 -14.58 -11.86
N ALA A 253 2.53 -15.21 -12.26
CA ALA A 253 2.24 -15.48 -13.67
C ALA A 253 2.03 -14.20 -14.47
N ALA A 254 1.32 -13.21 -13.91
CA ALA A 254 1.17 -11.90 -14.56
C ALA A 254 2.50 -11.14 -14.60
N LEU A 255 3.25 -11.16 -13.50
CA LEU A 255 4.58 -10.54 -13.44
C LEU A 255 5.48 -11.09 -14.55
N LEU A 256 5.56 -12.41 -14.71
CA LEU A 256 6.40 -13.03 -15.74
C LEU A 256 5.97 -12.74 -17.18
N GLN A 257 4.76 -12.23 -17.41
CA GLN A 257 4.28 -11.78 -18.72
C GLN A 257 4.56 -10.29 -18.97
N ASP A 258 4.87 -9.51 -17.94
CA ASP A 258 5.18 -8.08 -18.07
C ASP A 258 6.60 -7.90 -18.63
N PRO A 259 6.78 -7.23 -19.79
CA PRO A 259 8.09 -6.98 -20.39
C PRO A 259 8.99 -6.07 -19.54
N HIS A 260 8.43 -5.36 -18.56
CA HIS A 260 9.17 -4.51 -17.62
C HIS A 260 9.60 -5.27 -16.36
N THR A 261 9.29 -6.56 -16.27
CA THR A 261 9.65 -7.36 -15.10
C THR A 261 11.16 -7.43 -14.91
N PRO A 262 11.64 -7.09 -13.70
CA PRO A 262 13.05 -7.19 -13.37
C PRO A 262 13.59 -8.61 -13.57
N THR A 263 14.74 -8.73 -14.22
CA THR A 263 15.41 -10.02 -14.43
C THR A 263 16.57 -10.16 -13.44
N GLY A 264 16.63 -11.27 -12.72
CA GLY A 264 17.80 -11.66 -11.91
C GLY A 264 17.95 -10.98 -10.54
N SER A 265 17.29 -9.85 -10.26
CA SER A 265 17.34 -9.21 -8.93
C SER A 265 16.27 -9.78 -8.00
N ALA A 266 16.72 -10.48 -6.95
CA ALA A 266 15.81 -10.98 -5.91
C ALA A 266 15.13 -9.84 -5.13
N VAL A 267 15.74 -8.66 -5.05
CA VAL A 267 15.17 -7.51 -4.34
C VAL A 267 13.99 -6.94 -5.12
N GLU A 268 14.17 -6.73 -6.41
CA GLU A 268 13.12 -6.16 -7.26
C GLU A 268 11.94 -7.14 -7.42
N LEU A 269 12.20 -8.45 -7.49
CA LEU A 269 11.14 -9.46 -7.47
C LEU A 269 10.34 -9.48 -6.16
N ARG A 270 11.00 -9.24 -5.01
CA ARG A 270 10.29 -9.14 -3.72
C ARG A 270 9.39 -7.92 -3.70
N GLU A 271 9.86 -6.80 -4.22
CA GLU A 271 9.07 -5.58 -4.32
C GLU A 271 7.85 -5.79 -5.22
N ALA A 272 8.06 -6.38 -6.40
CA ALA A 272 6.99 -6.69 -7.34
C ALA A 272 5.93 -7.66 -6.78
N MET A 273 6.34 -8.57 -5.88
CA MET A 273 5.46 -9.53 -5.22
C MET A 273 4.93 -9.06 -3.85
N SER A 274 5.27 -7.84 -3.42
CA SER A 274 4.97 -7.34 -2.07
C SER A 274 3.47 -7.24 -1.77
N GLY A 275 2.63 -7.13 -2.79
CA GLY A 275 1.17 -7.13 -2.69
C GLY A 275 0.55 -8.48 -2.27
N ASN A 276 1.35 -9.55 -2.18
CA ASN A 276 0.88 -10.89 -1.85
C ASN A 276 1.50 -11.39 -0.54
N LEU A 277 0.68 -11.42 0.52
CA LEU A 277 1.14 -11.80 1.86
C LEU A 277 1.13 -13.32 2.06
N CYS A 278 2.16 -13.83 2.74
CA CYS A 278 2.32 -15.23 3.16
C CYS A 278 2.67 -15.30 4.65
N ARG A 279 1.70 -15.73 5.48
CA ARG A 279 1.92 -15.84 6.94
C ARG A 279 2.81 -17.02 7.34
N CYS A 280 2.85 -18.08 6.52
CA CYS A 280 3.77 -19.19 6.67
C CYS A 280 5.23 -18.82 6.36
N ALA A 281 5.46 -17.62 5.83
CA ALA A 281 6.79 -17.09 5.49
C ALA A 281 7.55 -17.92 4.43
N ALA A 282 6.84 -18.45 3.42
CA ALA A 282 7.45 -19.17 2.29
C ALA A 282 8.15 -18.25 1.25
N TYR A 283 8.32 -16.95 1.54
CA TYR A 283 8.82 -15.95 0.58
C TYR A 283 10.15 -16.31 -0.08
N PRO A 284 11.18 -16.82 0.62
CA PRO A 284 12.43 -17.20 -0.04
C PRO A 284 12.22 -18.26 -1.13
N ASN A 285 11.36 -19.24 -0.87
CA ASN A 285 11.04 -20.32 -1.81
C ASN A 285 10.16 -19.82 -2.96
N ILE A 286 9.22 -18.91 -2.69
CA ILE A 286 8.41 -18.23 -3.71
C ILE A 286 9.31 -17.47 -4.70
N ILE A 287 10.26 -16.68 -4.21
CA ILE A 287 11.20 -15.95 -5.07
C ILE A 287 12.09 -16.92 -5.85
N ALA A 288 12.59 -18.00 -5.22
CA ALA A 288 13.38 -19.01 -5.90
C ALA A 288 12.60 -19.70 -7.04
N ALA A 289 11.32 -20.02 -6.83
CA ALA A 289 10.44 -20.58 -7.85
C ALA A 289 10.27 -19.63 -9.04
N ILE A 290 10.00 -18.35 -8.80
CA ILE A 290 9.84 -17.35 -9.86
C ILE A 290 11.15 -17.20 -10.67
N GLN A 291 12.30 -17.13 -9.99
CA GLN A 291 13.61 -17.06 -10.64
C GLN A 291 13.97 -18.34 -11.42
N ALA A 292 13.45 -19.50 -11.04
CA ALA A 292 13.61 -20.72 -11.82
C ALA A 292 12.85 -20.61 -13.15
N VAL A 293 11.63 -20.07 -13.14
CA VAL A 293 10.85 -19.85 -14.38
C VAL A 293 11.51 -18.81 -15.28
N GLN A 294 12.07 -17.72 -14.73
CA GLN A 294 12.78 -16.70 -15.54
C GLN A 294 14.00 -17.24 -16.31
N ARG A 295 14.58 -18.36 -15.87
CA ARG A 295 15.81 -18.93 -16.44
C ARG A 295 15.55 -20.09 -17.42
N ALA A 296 14.31 -20.58 -17.48
CA ALA A 296 13.91 -21.71 -18.33
C ALA A 296 13.53 -21.23 -19.74
#